data_AF-A0A958CHT0-F1
#
_entry.id   AF-A0A958CHT0-F1
#
_cell.length_a   1.000
_cell.length_b   1.000
_cell.length_c   1.000
_cell.angle_alpha   90.00
_cell.angle_beta   90.00
_cell.angle_gamma   90.00
#
_symmetry.space_group_name_H-M   'P 1'
#
loop_
_entity.id
_entity.type
_entity.pdbx_description
1 polymer ?
#
loop_
_entity_poly.entity_id
_entity_poly.type
_entity_poly.pdbx_seq_one_letter_code
_entity_poly.pdbx_strand_id
1 'polypeptide(L)'
;MSSANNILGWREILARVMDGFQCQEDVSPAWLVNPATNRPLKLNQLYPQVGLAIRFVGLTAKGQPRQSDDEAQTEAERDEIRAELCRQNDTELLLIDPDYPHPPEQFQRLRSTLSRLSRTLAQSDRPEADKLTFMPQLADARTRLDDISRRVRSPEDLALFADLWRDREADVFAAARQVGPTRSSGPVPVFEPGQVVQHERFGKGAVIAVNG
;
A
#
# COMPACT_ATOMS: atom_id res chain seq x y z
N MET A 1 -13.05 19.98 -1.57
CA MET A 1 -11.69 19.53 -1.18
C MET A 1 -10.90 19.13 -2.41
N SER A 2 -9.57 19.08 -2.34
CA SER A 2 -8.76 18.57 -3.46
C SER A 2 -8.79 17.03 -3.47
N SER A 3 -8.81 16.43 -4.65
CA SER A 3 -8.64 14.98 -4.86
C SER A 3 -7.50 14.38 -4.04
N ALA A 4 -6.37 15.10 -3.96
CA ALA A 4 -5.22 14.69 -3.15
C ALA A 4 -5.57 14.55 -1.66
N ASN A 5 -6.40 15.43 -1.11
CA ASN A 5 -6.83 15.35 0.29
C ASN A 5 -7.72 14.13 0.54
N ASN A 6 -8.65 13.85 -0.37
CA ASN A 6 -9.54 12.70 -0.28
C ASN A 6 -8.76 11.38 -0.39
N ILE A 7 -7.72 11.33 -1.23
CA ILE A 7 -6.80 10.19 -1.31
C ILE A 7 -6.14 9.94 0.05
N LEU A 8 -5.60 10.98 0.71
CA LEU A 8 -4.99 10.81 2.04
C LEU A 8 -6.00 10.29 3.07
N GLY A 9 -7.24 10.81 3.04
CA GLY A 9 -8.32 10.31 3.87
C GLY A 9 -8.59 8.82 3.66
N TRP A 10 -8.68 8.38 2.40
CA TRP A 10 -8.84 6.97 2.07
C TRP A 10 -7.62 6.12 2.46
N ARG A 11 -6.38 6.62 2.30
CA ARG A 11 -5.17 5.91 2.76
C ARG A 11 -5.22 5.65 4.26
N GLU A 12 -5.60 6.64 5.07
CA GLU A 12 -5.72 6.47 6.52
C GLU A 12 -6.84 5.50 6.90
N ILE A 13 -8.00 5.61 6.25
CA ILE A 13 -9.11 4.68 6.47
C ILE A 13 -8.65 3.25 6.19
N LEU A 14 -8.02 3.01 5.05
CA LEU A 14 -7.53 1.68 4.66
C LEU A 14 -6.46 1.17 5.62
N ALA A 15 -5.51 2.02 6.02
CA ALA A 15 -4.47 1.63 6.97
C ALA A 15 -5.04 1.28 8.36
N ARG A 16 -6.11 1.95 8.81
CA ARG A 16 -6.82 1.58 10.04
C ARG A 16 -7.63 0.31 9.88
N VAL A 17 -8.36 0.16 8.78
CA VAL A 17 -9.19 -1.02 8.52
C VAL A 17 -8.30 -2.26 8.43
N MET A 18 -7.23 -2.18 7.66
CA MET A 18 -6.30 -3.27 7.38
C MET A 18 -5.13 -3.33 8.39
N ASP A 19 -5.28 -2.72 9.56
CA ASP A 19 -4.28 -2.83 10.62
C ASP A 19 -4.01 -4.30 10.99
N GLY A 20 -2.73 -4.63 11.15
CA GLY A 20 -2.24 -6.00 11.33
C GLY A 20 -1.89 -6.76 10.05
N PHE A 21 -2.24 -6.23 8.87
CA PHE A 21 -1.82 -6.80 7.58
C PHE A 21 -0.61 -6.07 6.99
N GLN A 22 0.25 -6.81 6.30
CA GLN A 22 1.35 -6.25 5.53
C GLN A 22 0.81 -5.60 4.25
N CYS A 23 1.04 -4.30 4.13
CA CYS A 23 0.71 -3.51 2.95
C CYS A 23 1.95 -3.29 2.09
N GLN A 24 1.81 -3.48 0.78
CA GLN A 24 2.78 -3.03 -0.22
C GLN A 24 2.17 -1.83 -0.97
N GLU A 25 2.80 -0.66 -0.88
CA GLU A 25 2.30 0.58 -1.48
C GLU A 25 2.90 0.84 -2.87
N ASP A 26 2.08 1.39 -3.78
CA ASP A 26 2.45 1.83 -5.14
C ASP A 26 3.26 0.79 -5.94
N VAL A 27 2.81 -0.47 -5.88
CA VAL A 27 3.51 -1.62 -6.49
C VAL A 27 3.01 -1.99 -7.88
N SER A 28 3.91 -2.62 -8.64
CA SER A 28 3.64 -3.32 -9.90
C SER A 28 4.11 -4.78 -9.79
N PRO A 29 3.28 -5.69 -9.26
CA PRO A 29 3.64 -7.10 -9.17
C PRO A 29 4.02 -7.69 -10.52
N ALA A 30 4.97 -8.64 -10.55
CA ALA A 30 5.47 -9.23 -11.80
C ALA A 30 4.37 -9.92 -12.64
N TRP A 31 3.30 -10.39 -12.00
CA TRP A 31 2.13 -10.99 -12.65
C TRP A 31 1.14 -9.96 -13.20
N LEU A 32 1.23 -8.70 -12.79
CA LEU A 32 0.30 -7.64 -13.16
C LEU A 32 0.83 -6.86 -14.38
N VAL A 33 0.99 -7.56 -15.49
CA VAL A 33 1.48 -7.01 -16.77
C VAL A 33 0.38 -7.13 -17.82
N ASN A 34 0.09 -6.03 -18.52
CA ASN A 34 -0.91 -6.05 -19.58
C ASN A 34 -0.41 -6.96 -20.73
N PRO A 35 -1.12 -8.05 -21.08
CA PRO A 35 -0.65 -9.02 -22.06
C PRO A 35 -0.61 -8.46 -23.49
N ALA A 36 -1.45 -7.47 -23.82
CA ALA A 36 -1.49 -6.85 -25.14
C ALA A 36 -0.33 -5.88 -25.39
N THR A 37 0.16 -5.22 -24.34
CA THR A 37 1.18 -4.15 -24.46
C THR A 37 2.51 -4.49 -23.79
N ASN A 38 2.58 -5.58 -23.02
CA ASN A 38 3.68 -5.97 -22.15
C ASN A 38 4.11 -4.86 -21.16
N ARG A 39 3.20 -3.95 -20.84
CA ARG A 39 3.45 -2.85 -19.90
C ARG A 39 2.98 -3.24 -18.49
N PRO A 40 3.78 -2.98 -17.44
CA PRO A 40 3.34 -3.22 -16.07
C PRO A 40 2.16 -2.30 -15.73
N LEU A 41 1.18 -2.86 -15.03
CA LEU A 41 0.09 -2.10 -14.42
C LEU A 41 0.43 -1.85 -12.95
N LYS A 42 -0.20 -0.84 -12.36
CA LYS A 42 0.07 -0.39 -10.98
C LYS A 42 -1.14 -0.62 -10.09
N LEU A 43 -0.85 -0.92 -8.82
CA LEU A 43 -1.79 -0.92 -7.70
C LEU A 43 -1.33 0.15 -6.70
N ASN A 44 -2.27 0.76 -5.99
CA ASN A 44 -1.92 1.70 -4.93
C ASN A 44 -1.61 0.96 -3.63
N GLN A 45 -2.33 -0.11 -3.33
CA GLN A 45 -2.05 -0.97 -2.18
C GLN A 45 -2.28 -2.44 -2.55
N LEU A 46 -1.42 -3.31 -2.04
CA LEU A 46 -1.57 -4.76 -2.13
C LEU A 46 -1.38 -5.36 -0.73
N TYR A 47 -2.31 -6.23 -0.33
CA TYR A 47 -2.27 -7.02 0.90
C TYR A 47 -2.21 -8.51 0.53
N PRO A 48 -1.01 -9.06 0.26
CA PRO A 48 -0.85 -10.42 -0.27
C PRO A 48 -1.40 -11.50 0.67
N GLN A 49 -1.31 -11.23 1.98
CA GLN A 49 -1.75 -12.15 3.03
C GLN A 49 -3.25 -12.48 2.95
N VAL A 50 -4.07 -11.63 2.34
CA VAL A 50 -5.51 -11.86 2.20
C VAL A 50 -5.99 -11.81 0.75
N GLY A 51 -5.09 -11.59 -0.21
CA GLY A 51 -5.46 -11.46 -1.62
C GLY A 51 -6.34 -10.23 -1.87
N LEU A 52 -5.95 -9.06 -1.35
CA LEU A 52 -6.65 -7.79 -1.61
C LEU A 52 -5.74 -6.82 -2.33
N ALA A 53 -6.20 -6.28 -3.46
CA ALA A 53 -5.57 -5.18 -4.18
C ALA A 53 -6.50 -3.96 -4.19
N ILE A 54 -5.93 -2.76 -4.12
CA ILE A 54 -6.66 -1.50 -4.15
C ILE A 54 -6.07 -0.58 -5.21
N ARG A 55 -6.95 0.06 -5.98
CA ARG A 55 -6.60 1.09 -6.95
C ARG A 55 -7.49 2.31 -6.79
N PHE A 56 -6.89 3.48 -6.69
CA PHE A 56 -7.58 4.76 -6.76
C PHE A 56 -7.84 5.15 -8.22
N VAL A 57 -9.10 5.28 -8.60
CA VAL A 57 -9.54 5.64 -9.95
C VAL A 57 -10.16 7.04 -9.97
N GLY A 58 -10.54 7.55 -11.15
CA GLY A 58 -11.18 8.86 -11.27
C GLY A 58 -10.28 10.07 -10.99
N LEU A 59 -8.96 9.84 -10.80
CA LEU A 59 -8.00 10.89 -10.50
C LEU A 59 -7.81 11.80 -11.72
N THR A 60 -8.47 12.95 -11.71
CA THR A 60 -8.23 14.03 -12.68
C THR A 60 -7.33 15.09 -12.04
N ALA A 61 -6.25 15.46 -12.73
CA ALA A 61 -5.40 16.54 -12.23
C ALA A 61 -6.20 17.85 -12.21
N LYS A 62 -5.94 18.70 -11.21
CA LYS A 62 -6.64 20.00 -11.07
C LYS A 62 -6.36 20.85 -12.32
N GLY A 63 -7.42 21.19 -13.08
CA GLY A 63 -7.33 21.97 -14.32
C GLY A 63 -7.18 21.14 -15.59
N GLN A 64 -7.22 19.81 -15.51
CA GLN A 64 -7.26 18.95 -16.67
C GLN A 64 -8.65 19.03 -17.32
N PRO A 65 -8.75 19.19 -18.65
CA PRO A 65 -10.03 19.11 -19.34
C PRO A 65 -10.69 17.75 -19.07
N ARG A 66 -12.03 17.72 -19.17
CA ARG A 66 -12.79 16.47 -19.10
C ARG A 66 -12.16 15.48 -20.08
N GLN A 67 -11.84 14.28 -19.59
CA GLN A 67 -11.31 13.19 -20.44
C GLN A 67 -12.23 12.99 -21.64
N SER A 68 -11.63 12.74 -22.81
CA SER A 68 -12.42 12.33 -23.97
C SER A 68 -13.07 10.97 -23.70
N ASP A 69 -14.14 10.67 -24.42
CA ASP A 69 -14.82 9.38 -24.31
C ASP A 69 -13.84 8.22 -24.63
N ASP A 70 -12.89 8.43 -25.55
CA ASP A 70 -11.84 7.48 -25.89
C ASP A 70 -10.84 7.23 -24.75
N GLU A 71 -10.45 8.28 -24.02
CA GLU A 71 -9.55 8.16 -22.86
C GLU A 71 -10.24 7.41 -21.73
N ALA A 72 -11.52 7.71 -21.48
CA ALA A 72 -12.32 7.03 -20.47
C ALA A 72 -12.51 5.54 -20.80
N GLN A 73 -12.78 5.22 -22.07
CA GLN A 73 -12.88 3.84 -22.54
C GLN A 73 -11.55 3.09 -22.38
N THR A 74 -10.43 3.72 -22.72
CA THR A 74 -9.10 3.13 -22.56
C THR A 74 -8.77 2.85 -21.09
N GLU A 75 -9.10 3.76 -20.16
CA GLU A 75 -8.88 3.53 -18.73
C GLU A 75 -9.76 2.39 -18.21
N ALA A 76 -11.02 2.32 -18.64
CA ALA A 76 -11.94 1.23 -18.29
C ALA A 76 -11.43 -0.14 -18.76
N GLU A 77 -10.97 -0.24 -20.01
CA GLU A 77 -10.36 -1.47 -20.53
C GLU A 77 -9.13 -1.89 -19.74
N ARG A 78 -8.31 -0.92 -19.31
CA ARG A 78 -7.16 -1.22 -18.45
C ARG A 78 -7.59 -1.71 -17.07
N ASP A 79 -8.66 -1.16 -16.51
CA ASP A 79 -9.19 -1.59 -15.20
C ASP A 79 -9.80 -2.99 -15.29
N GLU A 80 -10.45 -3.34 -16.40
CA GLU A 80 -10.90 -4.71 -16.68
C GLU A 80 -9.74 -5.70 -16.76
N ILE A 81 -8.66 -5.34 -17.49
CA ILE A 81 -7.44 -6.15 -17.54
C ILE A 81 -6.83 -6.31 -16.15
N ARG A 82 -6.79 -5.25 -15.33
CA ARG A 82 -6.31 -5.35 -13.94
C ARG A 82 -7.17 -6.31 -13.13
N ALA A 83 -8.49 -6.20 -13.22
CA ALA A 83 -9.42 -7.05 -12.48
C ALA A 83 -9.27 -8.52 -12.86
N GLU A 84 -9.11 -8.80 -14.16
CA GLU A 84 -8.86 -10.15 -14.66
C GLU A 84 -7.55 -10.73 -14.13
N LEU A 85 -6.43 -10.00 -14.27
CA LEU A 85 -5.12 -10.45 -13.79
C LEU A 85 -5.09 -10.63 -12.28
N CYS A 86 -5.77 -9.77 -11.51
CA CYS A 86 -5.89 -9.95 -10.06
C CYS A 86 -6.65 -11.25 -9.73
N ARG A 87 -7.77 -11.52 -10.41
CA ARG A 87 -8.56 -12.74 -10.20
C ARG A 87 -7.76 -14.00 -10.51
N GLN A 88 -6.96 -13.99 -11.57
CA GLN A 88 -6.07 -15.10 -11.94
C GLN A 88 -4.97 -15.37 -10.91
N ASN A 89 -4.69 -14.40 -10.04
CA ASN A 89 -3.69 -14.49 -8.97
C ASN A 89 -4.33 -14.48 -7.57
N ASP A 90 -5.56 -15.02 -7.46
CA ASP A 90 -6.32 -15.13 -6.21
C ASP A 90 -6.39 -13.82 -5.41
N THR A 91 -6.46 -12.70 -6.13
CA THR A 91 -6.47 -11.35 -5.58
C THR A 91 -7.74 -10.63 -6.01
N GLU A 92 -8.50 -10.15 -5.04
CA GLU A 92 -9.68 -9.33 -5.26
C GLU A 92 -9.25 -7.87 -5.46
N LEU A 93 -9.63 -7.27 -6.59
CA LEU A 93 -9.38 -5.86 -6.87
C LEU A 93 -10.55 -4.99 -6.39
N LEU A 94 -10.27 -4.02 -5.52
CA LEU A 94 -11.19 -2.97 -5.14
C LEU A 94 -10.79 -1.64 -5.79
N LEU A 95 -11.69 -1.09 -6.59
CA LEU A 95 -11.56 0.27 -7.13
C LEU A 95 -12.24 1.25 -6.17
N ILE A 96 -11.49 2.30 -5.80
CA ILE A 96 -11.98 3.40 -4.97
C ILE A 96 -11.84 4.68 -5.79
N ASP A 97 -12.92 5.44 -5.92
CA ASP A 97 -12.86 6.79 -6.49
C ASP A 97 -12.83 7.77 -5.31
N PRO A 98 -11.69 8.39 -5.00
CA PRO A 98 -11.59 9.30 -3.86
C PRO A 98 -12.53 10.49 -3.92
N ASP A 99 -12.96 10.90 -5.12
CA ASP A 99 -13.83 12.06 -5.33
C ASP A 99 -15.31 11.69 -5.49
N TYR A 100 -15.64 10.40 -5.35
CA TYR A 100 -17.01 9.94 -5.42
C TYR A 100 -17.88 10.60 -4.33
N PRO A 101 -19.04 11.20 -4.69
CA PRO A 101 -19.84 12.00 -3.76
C PRO A 101 -20.50 11.19 -2.64
N HIS A 102 -20.54 9.86 -2.74
CA HIS A 102 -21.20 9.00 -1.75
C HIS A 102 -20.21 7.99 -1.13
N PRO A 103 -19.34 8.41 -0.18
CA PRO A 103 -18.47 7.51 0.55
C PRO A 103 -19.16 6.27 1.17
N PRO A 104 -20.39 6.37 1.72
CA PRO A 104 -21.11 5.20 2.26
C PRO A 104 -21.23 4.03 1.28
N GLU A 105 -21.39 4.29 -0.01
CA GLU A 105 -21.46 3.23 -1.02
C GLU A 105 -20.11 2.55 -1.22
N GLN A 106 -19.01 3.31 -1.18
CA GLN A 106 -17.66 2.75 -1.25
C GLN A 106 -17.35 1.89 -0.02
N PHE A 107 -17.79 2.32 1.17
CA PHE A 107 -17.72 1.50 2.38
C PHE A 107 -18.51 0.21 2.25
N GLN A 108 -19.70 0.24 1.63
CA GLN A 108 -20.48 -0.97 1.38
C GLN A 108 -19.76 -1.93 0.42
N ARG A 109 -19.09 -1.41 -0.61
CA ARG A 109 -18.24 -2.21 -1.51
C ARG A 109 -17.05 -2.83 -0.77
N LEU A 110 -16.36 -2.06 0.08
CA LEU A 110 -15.27 -2.56 0.91
C LEU A 110 -15.76 -3.62 1.91
N ARG A 111 -16.90 -3.41 2.57
CA ARG A 111 -17.52 -4.40 3.48
C ARG A 111 -17.83 -5.72 2.77
N SER A 112 -18.41 -5.62 1.57
CA SER A 112 -18.72 -6.79 0.74
C SER A 112 -17.45 -7.52 0.32
N THR A 113 -16.40 -6.77 -0.02
CA THR A 113 -15.07 -7.28 -0.37
C THR A 113 -14.45 -8.04 0.80
N LEU A 114 -14.35 -7.45 1.99
CA LEU A 114 -13.82 -8.13 3.19
C LEU A 114 -14.61 -9.41 3.53
N SER A 115 -15.93 -9.39 3.31
CA SER A 115 -16.78 -10.57 3.51
C SER A 115 -16.51 -11.68 2.47
N ARG A 116 -16.18 -11.31 1.22
CA ARG A 116 -15.71 -12.27 0.21
C ARG A 116 -14.34 -12.83 0.59
N LEU A 117 -13.38 -11.97 0.94
CA LEU A 117 -12.04 -12.40 1.36
C LEU A 117 -12.07 -13.38 2.52
N SER A 118 -12.92 -13.14 3.53
CA SER A 118 -13.08 -14.07 4.66
C SER A 118 -13.56 -15.45 4.20
N ARG A 119 -14.52 -15.50 3.26
CA ARG A 119 -15.03 -16.77 2.70
C ARG A 119 -13.98 -17.46 1.84
N THR A 120 -13.30 -16.72 0.97
CA THR A 120 -12.24 -17.23 0.11
C THR A 120 -11.11 -17.82 0.96
N LEU A 121 -10.66 -17.11 2.00
CA LEU A 121 -9.62 -17.59 2.90
C LEU A 121 -10.04 -18.89 3.60
N ALA A 122 -11.26 -18.94 4.14
CA ALA A 122 -11.78 -20.14 4.81
C ALA A 122 -11.79 -21.37 3.88
N GLN A 123 -12.18 -21.16 2.61
CA GLN A 123 -12.32 -22.20 1.59
C GLN A 123 -11.01 -22.52 0.84
N SER A 124 -9.96 -21.72 1.03
CA SER A 124 -8.69 -21.90 0.33
C SER A 124 -7.88 -23.10 0.84
N ASP A 125 -6.91 -23.55 0.03
CA ASP A 125 -5.94 -24.59 0.39
C ASP A 125 -4.79 -24.08 1.27
N ARG A 126 -4.91 -22.86 1.83
CA ARG A 126 -3.87 -22.29 2.70
C ARG A 126 -3.72 -23.10 4.00
N PRO A 127 -2.51 -23.15 4.58
CA PRO A 127 -2.28 -23.82 5.86
C PRO A 127 -3.24 -23.35 6.95
N GLU A 128 -3.65 -24.27 7.82
CA GLU A 128 -4.57 -23.95 8.92
C GLU A 128 -4.02 -22.86 9.85
N ALA A 129 -2.70 -22.83 10.05
CA ALA A 129 -2.03 -21.78 10.84
C ALA A 129 -2.24 -20.36 10.24
N ASP A 130 -2.22 -20.23 8.92
CA ASP A 130 -2.48 -18.96 8.23
C ASP A 130 -3.94 -18.57 8.40
N LYS A 131 -4.87 -19.52 8.28
CA LYS A 131 -6.30 -19.28 8.48
C LYS A 131 -6.58 -18.81 9.92
N LEU A 132 -6.01 -19.49 10.91
CA LEU A 132 -6.12 -19.12 12.33
C LEU A 132 -5.54 -17.73 12.62
N THR A 133 -4.54 -17.28 11.85
CA THR A 133 -3.94 -15.95 11.99
C THR A 133 -4.79 -14.87 11.33
N PHE A 134 -5.18 -15.07 10.06
CA PHE A 134 -5.77 -13.99 9.24
C PHE A 134 -7.30 -13.92 9.32
N MET A 135 -8.00 -15.02 9.66
CA MET A 135 -9.47 -14.98 9.81
C MET A 135 -9.91 -14.03 10.94
N PRO A 136 -9.31 -14.06 12.16
CA PRO A 136 -9.63 -13.08 13.19
C PRO A 136 -9.30 -11.65 12.77
N GLN A 137 -8.15 -11.43 12.11
CA GLN A 137 -7.76 -10.11 11.64
C GLN A 137 -8.73 -9.54 10.59
N LEU A 138 -9.28 -10.38 9.70
CA LEU A 138 -10.33 -9.97 8.76
C LEU A 138 -11.65 -9.64 9.47
N ALA A 139 -11.98 -10.35 10.55
CA ALA A 139 -13.13 -10.02 11.38
C ALA A 139 -12.94 -8.65 12.08
N ASP A 140 -11.76 -8.40 12.64
CA ASP A 140 -11.42 -7.11 13.25
C ASP A 140 -11.42 -5.97 12.22
N ALA A 141 -10.91 -6.21 11.02
CA ALA A 141 -10.96 -5.25 9.92
C ALA A 141 -12.40 -4.83 9.58
N ARG A 142 -13.35 -5.78 9.58
CA ARG A 142 -14.77 -5.47 9.37
C ARG A 142 -15.36 -4.66 10.51
N THR A 143 -15.03 -4.97 11.76
CA THR A 143 -15.46 -4.18 12.92
C THR A 143 -14.94 -2.74 12.83
N ARG A 144 -13.65 -2.55 12.53
CA ARG A 144 -13.04 -1.23 12.33
C ARG A 144 -13.68 -0.47 11.18
N LEU A 145 -13.97 -1.16 10.06
CA LEU A 145 -14.67 -0.59 8.92
C LEU A 145 -16.07 -0.10 9.30
N ASP A 146 -16.83 -0.90 10.05
CA ASP A 146 -18.17 -0.54 10.49
C ASP A 146 -18.15 0.71 11.38
N ASP A 147 -17.20 0.78 12.32
CA ASP A 147 -17.04 1.94 13.20
C ASP A 147 -16.64 3.21 12.44
N ILE A 148 -15.70 3.10 11.49
CA ILE A 148 -15.30 4.23 10.64
C ILE A 148 -16.46 4.66 9.74
N SER A 149 -17.19 3.72 9.13
CA SER A 149 -18.29 4.02 8.21
C SER A 149 -19.46 4.78 8.87
N ARG A 150 -19.59 4.69 10.20
CA ARG A 150 -20.58 5.47 10.95
C ARG A 150 -20.22 6.96 11.01
N ARG A 151 -18.93 7.30 10.88
CA ARG A 151 -18.36 8.64 11.03
C ARG A 151 -18.15 9.37 9.70
N VAL A 152 -18.15 8.66 8.57
CA VAL A 152 -17.90 9.22 7.24
C VAL A 152 -19.17 9.09 6.40
N ARG A 153 -19.94 10.17 6.31
CA ARG A 153 -21.23 10.24 5.60
C ARG A 153 -21.12 11.05 4.31
N SER A 154 -20.22 12.03 4.26
CA SER A 154 -19.96 12.83 3.08
C SER A 154 -18.46 12.93 2.78
N PRO A 155 -18.05 13.42 1.59
CA PRO A 155 -16.65 13.61 1.25
C PRO A 155 -15.92 14.55 2.23
N GLU A 156 -16.62 15.50 2.85
CA GLU A 156 -16.03 16.43 3.81
C GLU A 156 -15.50 15.72 5.06
N ASP A 157 -16.16 14.63 5.48
CA ASP A 157 -15.73 13.86 6.65
C ASP A 157 -14.37 13.16 6.43
N LEU A 158 -13.91 13.03 5.17
CA LEU A 158 -12.59 12.51 4.84
C LEU A 158 -11.46 13.45 5.26
N ALA A 159 -11.73 14.75 5.47
CA ALA A 159 -10.69 15.71 5.87
C ALA A 159 -10.01 15.32 7.18
N LEU A 160 -10.79 14.88 8.18
CA LEU A 160 -10.24 14.43 9.46
C LEU A 160 -9.26 13.26 9.27
N PHE A 161 -9.60 12.30 8.40
CA PHE A 161 -8.73 11.17 8.10
C PHE A 161 -7.50 11.58 7.29
N ALA A 162 -7.63 12.59 6.43
CA ALA A 162 -6.50 13.14 5.69
C ALA A 162 -5.49 13.81 6.62
N ASP A 163 -5.96 14.52 7.65
CA ASP A 163 -5.09 15.13 8.66
C ASP A 163 -4.39 14.06 9.50
N LEU A 164 -5.12 13.03 9.94
CA LEU A 164 -4.54 11.87 10.63
C LEU A 164 -3.48 11.15 9.80
N TRP A 165 -3.64 11.08 8.47
CA TRP A 165 -2.60 10.54 7.59
C TRP A 165 -1.33 11.38 7.62
N ARG A 166 -1.46 12.71 7.55
CA ARG A 166 -0.32 13.62 7.58
C ARG A 166 0.43 13.53 8.90
N ASP A 167 -0.29 13.43 10.00
CA ASP A 167 0.29 13.24 11.34
C ASP A 167 1.07 11.92 11.39
N ARG A 168 0.49 10.83 10.87
CA ARG A 168 1.18 9.54 10.74
C ARG A 168 2.46 9.64 9.92
N GLU A 169 2.43 10.30 8.75
CA GLU A 169 3.62 10.49 7.93
C GLU A 169 4.68 11.32 8.69
N ALA A 170 4.26 12.39 9.36
CA ALA A 170 5.14 13.23 10.16
C ALA A 170 5.82 12.44 11.30
N ASP A 171 5.09 11.57 11.99
CA ASP A 171 5.62 10.69 13.03
C ASP A 171 6.67 9.72 12.48
N VAL A 172 6.41 9.11 11.31
CA VAL A 172 7.38 8.23 10.63
C VAL A 172 8.65 8.99 10.26
N PHE A 173 8.51 10.20 9.70
CA PHE A 173 9.66 11.05 9.37
C PHE A 173 10.43 11.49 10.63
N ALA A 174 9.73 11.81 11.72
CA ALA A 174 10.35 12.18 12.99
C ALA A 174 11.12 11.00 13.60
N ALA A 175 10.54 9.80 13.61
CA ALA A 175 11.19 8.58 14.07
C ALA A 175 12.44 8.26 13.24
N ALA A 176 12.36 8.36 11.91
CA ALA A 176 13.51 8.15 11.02
C ALA A 176 14.65 9.15 11.26
N ARG A 177 14.33 10.39 11.64
CA ARG A 177 15.34 11.40 12.01
C ARG A 177 15.99 11.13 13.37
N GLN A 178 15.26 10.52 14.31
CA GLN A 178 15.80 10.15 15.63
C GLN A 178 16.76 8.96 15.55
N VAL A 179 16.55 8.05 14.60
CA VAL A 179 17.54 7.04 14.21
C VAL A 179 18.62 7.70 13.33
N GLY A 180 19.35 8.66 13.92
CA GLY A 180 20.57 9.18 13.31
C GLY A 180 21.58 8.05 13.09
N PRO A 181 22.57 8.21 12.19
CA PRO A 181 23.60 7.20 12.01
C PRO A 181 24.20 6.88 13.36
N THR A 182 24.21 5.61 13.74
CA THR A 182 24.97 5.11 14.88
C THR A 182 26.41 5.53 14.63
N ARG A 183 26.82 6.68 15.17
CA ARG A 183 28.24 6.99 15.31
C ARG A 183 28.76 5.89 16.21
N SER A 184 29.51 4.95 15.63
CA SER A 184 30.29 4.03 16.44
C SER A 184 31.17 4.90 17.34
N SER A 185 30.82 4.96 18.63
CA SER A 185 31.63 5.63 19.65
C SER A 185 32.83 4.76 20.04
N GLY A 186 33.30 3.92 19.12
CA GLY A 186 34.51 3.16 19.26
C GLY A 186 35.72 4.03 18.87
N PRO A 187 36.90 3.77 19.43
CA PRO A 187 38.12 4.38 18.94
C PRO A 187 38.23 4.14 17.43
N VAL A 188 38.57 5.19 16.67
CA VAL A 188 38.86 5.06 15.24
C VAL A 188 39.93 3.97 15.10
N PRO A 189 39.67 2.88 14.35
CA PRO A 189 40.66 1.84 14.18
C PRO A 189 41.90 2.44 13.50
N VAL A 190 43.02 2.42 14.22
CA VAL A 190 44.33 2.76 13.66
C VAL A 190 44.74 1.60 12.79
N PHE A 191 44.97 1.87 11.51
CA PHE A 191 45.40 0.86 10.55
C PHE A 191 46.90 0.98 10.30
N GLU A 192 47.54 -0.15 10.01
CA GLU A 192 48.94 -0.20 9.58
C GLU A 192 49.05 -0.75 8.14
N PRO A 193 49.98 -0.25 7.31
CA PRO A 193 50.28 -0.86 6.03
C PRO A 193 50.61 -2.35 6.19
N GLY A 194 49.98 -3.20 5.38
CA GLY A 194 50.06 -4.66 5.44
C GLY A 194 48.97 -5.32 6.29
N GLN A 195 48.20 -4.57 7.07
CA GLN A 195 47.12 -5.12 7.88
C GLN A 195 46.00 -5.69 7.00
N VAL A 196 45.60 -6.93 7.28
CA VAL A 196 44.44 -7.57 6.64
C VAL A 196 43.15 -7.05 7.27
N VAL A 197 42.24 -6.57 6.44
CA VAL A 197 40.95 -6.00 6.84
C VAL A 197 39.80 -6.72 6.13
N GLN A 198 38.64 -6.76 6.76
CA GLN A 198 37.41 -7.26 6.15
C GLN A 198 36.50 -6.06 5.90
N HIS A 199 36.27 -5.72 4.64
CA HIS A 199 35.35 -4.65 4.25
C HIS A 199 33.94 -5.22 4.04
N GLU A 200 32.92 -4.59 4.62
CA GLU A 200 31.52 -5.07 4.53
C GLU A 200 31.05 -5.22 3.07
N ARG A 201 31.44 -4.27 2.21
CA ARG A 201 31.09 -4.27 0.78
C ARG A 201 32.02 -5.08 -0.14
N PHE A 202 33.31 -5.18 0.17
CA PHE A 202 34.33 -5.67 -0.77
C PHE A 202 35.04 -6.94 -0.31
N GLY A 203 34.69 -7.45 0.87
CA GLY A 203 35.31 -8.65 1.42
C GLY A 203 36.70 -8.39 1.97
N LYS A 204 37.54 -9.43 1.97
CA LYS A 204 38.87 -9.41 2.55
C LYS A 204 39.84 -8.59 1.70
N GLY A 205 40.55 -7.65 2.31
CA GLY A 205 41.57 -6.82 1.67
C GLY A 205 42.77 -6.59 2.59
N ALA A 206 43.76 -5.84 2.11
CA ALA A 206 44.91 -5.42 2.89
C ALA A 206 45.16 -3.92 2.71
N VAL A 207 45.56 -3.25 3.79
CA VAL A 207 45.88 -1.82 3.78
C VAL A 207 47.22 -1.62 3.08
N ILE A 208 47.25 -0.88 1.97
CA ILE A 208 48.49 -0.65 1.19
C ILE A 208 49.25 0.60 1.63
N ALA A 209 48.55 1.59 2.19
CA ALA A 209 49.11 2.83 2.73
C ALA A 209 48.06 3.48 3.64
N VAL A 210 48.52 4.25 4.63
CA VAL A 210 47.68 5.12 5.46
C VAL A 210 48.17 6.53 5.25
N ASN A 211 47.31 7.39 4.71
CA ASN A 211 47.61 8.82 4.58
C ASN A 211 47.19 9.50 5.89
N GLY A 212 48.15 10.12 6.57
CA GLY A 212 47.92 10.92 7.77
C GLY A 212 47.31 12.28 7.48
#